data_AF-A0A838FEL4-F1
#
_entry.id   AF-A0A838FEL4-F1
#
_cell.length_a   1.000
_cell.length_b   1.000
_cell.length_c   1.000
_cell.angle_alpha   90.00
_cell.angle_beta   90.00
_cell.angle_gamma   90.00
#
_symmetry.space_group_name_H-M   'P 1'
#
loop_
_entity.id
_entity.type
_entity.pdbx_description
1 polymer ?
#
loop_
_entity_poly.entity_id
_entity_poly.type
_entity_poly.pdbx_seq_one_letter_code
_entity_poly.pdbx_strand_id
1 'polypeptide(L)'
;MPEVIFEVDRDLVGVPMAEQRVPGHNRWHPDIPPASAVDPGGSYRIECKEWTDEQIVNSDSAEDVAGVNLDKCHMLSGPIAINGAEPGDVLVVDILDMGPFQGHEWGYTGIFAKGNGGGFLTDYYPEAHKAIWDLEGIWCSSRHLPGVRFAGISHPGLLGCAPSHELLAEWNRRELDLIERNPDRVTGGPASGEQDPPLALPPLEKDALLGTLRGADFERVAREGARTVPPREHGGNVDIKNLSRGTRIYFPVYVKDALFSIGDLHFSQGDGEITFCG
;
A
#
# COMPACT_ATOMS: atom_id res chain seq x y z
N MET A 1 -4.49 22.62 -13.60
CA MET A 1 -4.08 21.39 -12.89
C MET A 1 -4.59 21.49 -11.48
N PRO A 2 -5.15 20.43 -10.89
CA PRO A 2 -5.55 20.43 -9.48
C PRO A 2 -4.34 20.74 -8.58
N GLU A 3 -4.61 21.31 -7.42
CA GLU A 3 -3.60 21.55 -6.39
C GLU A 3 -3.01 20.21 -5.91
N VAL A 4 -1.68 20.13 -5.78
CA VAL A 4 -0.99 18.97 -5.22
C VAL A 4 -0.93 19.14 -3.71
N ILE A 5 -1.66 18.29 -2.99
CA ILE A 5 -1.79 18.37 -1.51
C ILE A 5 -0.89 17.38 -0.77
N PHE A 6 -0.28 16.47 -1.51
CA PHE A 6 0.80 15.59 -1.06
C PHE A 6 1.72 15.40 -2.26
N GLU A 7 2.94 15.93 -2.17
CA GLU A 7 3.94 15.91 -3.23
C GLU A 7 4.98 14.84 -2.92
N VAL A 8 5.35 14.06 -3.93
CA VAL A 8 6.51 13.17 -3.87
C VAL A 8 7.60 13.84 -4.71
N ASP A 9 8.79 14.04 -4.15
CA ASP A 9 9.91 14.60 -4.89
C ASP A 9 10.38 13.59 -5.95
N ARG A 10 10.13 13.94 -7.22
CA ARG A 10 10.39 13.12 -8.41
C ARG A 10 11.79 13.34 -8.98
N ASP A 11 12.45 14.45 -8.62
CA ASP A 11 13.80 14.76 -9.08
C ASP A 11 14.85 13.91 -8.33
N LEU A 12 14.41 13.16 -7.32
CA LEU A 12 15.23 12.36 -6.44
C LEU A 12 14.85 10.87 -6.51
N VAL A 13 15.05 10.24 -7.68
CA VAL A 13 15.03 8.77 -7.79
C VAL A 13 15.88 8.16 -6.68
N GLY A 14 15.31 7.26 -5.88
CA GLY A 14 16.00 6.63 -4.76
C GLY A 14 15.95 7.38 -3.43
N VAL A 15 15.22 8.50 -3.31
CA VAL A 15 14.95 9.11 -1.99
C VAL A 15 13.80 8.37 -1.29
N PRO A 16 14.05 7.74 -0.12
CA PRO A 16 13.03 7.00 0.62
C PRO A 16 11.85 7.89 1.01
N MET A 17 10.66 7.30 1.15
CA MET A 17 9.45 8.01 1.61
C MET A 17 9.67 8.74 2.95
N ALA A 18 10.56 8.22 3.80
CA ALA A 18 10.93 8.82 5.08
C ALA A 18 11.70 10.14 4.96
N GLU A 19 12.38 10.36 3.83
CA GLU A 19 13.22 11.54 3.54
C GLU A 19 12.53 12.53 2.59
N GLN A 20 11.32 12.21 2.13
CA GLN A 20 10.47 13.12 1.37
C GLN A 20 10.13 14.36 2.19
N ARG A 21 9.84 15.47 1.51
CA ARG A 21 9.51 16.77 2.15
C ARG A 21 8.39 16.63 3.19
N VAL A 22 7.40 15.80 2.88
CA VAL A 22 6.38 15.38 3.83
C VAL A 22 6.45 13.86 3.90
N PRO A 23 6.91 13.27 5.02
CA PRO A 23 6.95 11.82 5.15
C PRO A 23 5.54 11.27 5.13
N GLY A 24 5.32 10.20 4.36
CA GLY A 24 4.10 9.41 4.41
C GLY A 24 4.01 8.55 5.67
N HIS A 25 3.27 7.44 5.58
CA HIS A 25 3.21 6.44 6.64
C HIS A 25 3.02 5.02 6.07
N ASN A 26 3.34 4.00 6.86
CA ASN A 26 3.19 2.59 6.47
C ASN A 26 2.52 1.71 7.53
N ARG A 27 1.86 2.34 8.51
CA ARG A 27 1.02 1.71 9.52
C ARG A 27 -0.31 2.44 9.60
N TRP A 28 -1.36 1.73 9.99
CA TRP A 28 -2.62 2.36 10.36
C TRP A 28 -2.65 2.64 11.86
N HIS A 29 -2.83 3.90 12.23
CA HIS A 29 -3.01 4.32 13.61
C HIS A 29 -3.74 5.68 13.69
N PRO A 30 -4.71 5.87 14.61
CA PRO A 30 -5.49 7.12 14.74
C PRO A 30 -4.65 8.37 15.05
N ASP A 31 -3.55 8.19 15.76
CA ASP A 31 -2.70 9.30 16.24
C ASP A 31 -1.62 9.74 15.24
N ILE A 32 -1.60 9.23 14.00
CA ILE A 32 -0.66 9.72 12.98
C ILE A 32 -1.11 11.14 12.57
N PRO A 33 -0.26 12.17 12.72
CA PRO A 33 -0.61 13.54 12.37
C PRO A 33 -0.91 13.67 10.88
N PRO A 34 -1.87 14.53 10.49
CA PRO A 34 -2.14 14.77 9.08
C PRO A 34 -0.93 15.41 8.39
N ALA A 35 -0.64 14.92 7.19
CA ALA A 35 0.35 15.46 6.26
C ALA A 35 -0.10 16.79 5.65
N SER A 36 -1.41 16.92 5.40
CA SER A 36 -2.07 18.15 4.94
C SER A 36 -3.56 18.13 5.30
N ALA A 37 -4.25 19.23 5.04
CA ALA A 37 -5.67 19.38 5.32
C ALA A 37 -6.39 20.05 4.15
N VAL A 38 -7.62 19.62 3.88
CA VAL A 38 -8.47 20.16 2.82
C VAL A 38 -9.90 20.34 3.29
N ASP A 39 -10.62 21.26 2.66
CA ASP A 39 -12.05 21.44 2.87
C ASP A 39 -12.87 20.48 1.98
N PRO A 40 -14.04 20.01 2.44
CA PRO A 40 -14.93 19.20 1.62
C PRO A 40 -15.32 19.86 0.28
N GLY A 41 -15.44 19.05 -0.77
CA GLY A 41 -15.92 19.48 -2.10
C GLY A 41 -14.84 19.98 -3.05
N GLY A 42 -13.57 20.03 -2.63
CA GLY A 42 -12.45 20.34 -3.51
C GLY A 42 -12.04 19.17 -4.42
N SER A 43 -11.16 19.47 -5.39
CA SER A 43 -10.53 18.47 -6.27
C SER A 43 -9.01 18.66 -6.22
N TYR A 44 -8.31 17.61 -5.81
CA TYR A 44 -6.90 17.67 -5.48
C TYR A 44 -6.14 16.53 -6.16
N ARG A 45 -4.82 16.69 -6.24
CA ARG A 45 -3.89 15.64 -6.64
C ARG A 45 -3.08 15.19 -5.43
N ILE A 46 -3.03 13.87 -5.25
CA ILE A 46 -2.16 13.19 -4.29
C ILE A 46 -1.15 12.42 -5.11
N GLU A 47 0.13 12.65 -4.87
CA GLU A 47 1.22 11.91 -5.49
C GLU A 47 1.58 10.73 -4.59
N CYS A 48 1.79 9.55 -5.19
CA CYS A 48 2.09 8.32 -4.46
C CYS A 48 3.42 7.74 -4.96
N LYS A 49 4.23 7.27 -4.03
CA LYS A 49 5.36 6.41 -4.36
C LYS A 49 4.84 4.98 -4.59
N GLU A 50 5.62 4.19 -5.31
CA GLU A 50 5.37 2.76 -5.45
C GLU A 50 5.45 2.08 -4.07
N TRP A 51 4.62 1.04 -3.83
CA TRP A 51 4.32 0.53 -2.49
C TRP A 51 5.54 0.00 -1.72
N THR A 52 6.56 -0.49 -2.43
CA THR A 52 7.80 -1.01 -1.84
C THR A 52 8.85 0.06 -1.54
N ASP A 53 8.57 1.34 -1.77
CA ASP A 53 9.55 2.43 -1.63
C ASP A 53 10.69 2.33 -2.67
N GLU A 54 10.38 1.92 -3.90
CA GLU A 54 11.34 1.74 -5.02
C GLU A 54 12.39 0.63 -4.79
N GLN A 55 12.06 -0.41 -4.01
CA GLN A 55 12.94 -1.57 -3.85
C GLN A 55 13.03 -2.40 -5.13
N ILE A 56 11.97 -2.40 -5.95
CA ILE A 56 11.91 -3.13 -7.22
C ILE A 56 12.37 -2.23 -8.36
N VAL A 57 13.28 -2.74 -9.19
CA VAL A 57 13.86 -1.99 -10.31
C VAL A 57 13.46 -2.59 -11.66
N ASN A 58 13.45 -1.74 -12.69
CA ASN A 58 13.24 -2.15 -14.07
C ASN A 58 14.48 -2.91 -14.58
N SER A 59 14.50 -4.22 -14.36
CA SER A 59 15.55 -5.14 -14.76
C SER A 59 14.97 -6.51 -15.12
N ASP A 60 15.81 -7.36 -15.70
CA ASP A 60 15.43 -8.73 -16.09
C ASP A 60 15.83 -9.78 -15.02
N SER A 61 16.09 -9.32 -13.78
CA SER A 61 16.39 -10.17 -12.62
C SER A 61 15.26 -10.06 -11.60
N ALA A 62 14.86 -11.17 -10.99
CA ALA A 62 13.87 -11.22 -9.91
C ALA A 62 14.50 -11.22 -8.51
N GLU A 63 15.81 -10.96 -8.39
CA GLU A 63 16.51 -10.94 -7.10
C GLU A 63 15.99 -9.84 -6.16
N ASP A 64 15.53 -8.71 -6.70
CA ASP A 64 14.90 -7.65 -5.91
C ASP A 64 13.55 -8.09 -5.34
N VAL A 65 12.73 -8.81 -6.10
CA VAL A 65 11.48 -9.43 -5.60
C VAL A 65 11.79 -10.50 -4.56
N ALA A 66 12.85 -11.30 -4.74
CA ALA A 66 13.26 -12.30 -3.77
C ALA A 66 13.70 -11.68 -2.44
N GLY A 67 14.43 -10.56 -2.51
CA GLY A 67 15.05 -9.89 -1.37
C GLY A 67 14.27 -8.69 -0.81
N VAL A 68 13.07 -8.39 -1.33
CA VAL A 68 12.29 -7.22 -0.92
C VAL A 68 11.98 -7.28 0.58
N ASN A 69 12.14 -6.14 1.25
CA ASN A 69 11.74 -6.00 2.64
C ASN A 69 10.25 -5.64 2.72
N LEU A 70 9.42 -6.65 2.96
CA LEU A 70 7.97 -6.50 3.11
C LEU A 70 7.58 -5.78 4.42
N ASP A 71 8.45 -5.66 5.43
CA ASP A 71 8.15 -4.96 6.69
C ASP A 71 7.89 -3.46 6.48
N LYS A 72 8.51 -2.91 5.42
CA LYS A 72 8.39 -1.51 5.00
C LYS A 72 7.08 -1.20 4.29
N CYS A 73 6.46 -2.20 3.66
CA CYS A 73 5.29 -2.00 2.81
C CYS A 73 4.01 -1.79 3.65
N HIS A 74 3.06 -0.98 3.21
CA HIS A 74 2.98 -0.13 2.01
C HIS A 74 3.35 1.33 2.32
N MET A 75 4.01 2.06 1.41
CA MET A 75 4.22 3.50 1.56
C MET A 75 2.98 4.30 1.13
N LEU A 76 2.29 4.91 2.09
CA LEU A 76 1.04 5.65 1.88
C LEU A 76 1.26 7.16 1.89
N SER A 77 0.57 7.83 0.96
CA SER A 77 0.46 9.28 0.91
C SER A 77 -0.72 9.73 1.77
N GLY A 78 -0.42 10.49 2.83
CA GLY A 78 -1.37 10.89 3.85
C GLY A 78 -0.79 10.79 5.26
N PRO A 79 -1.62 10.86 6.31
CA PRO A 79 -3.07 11.09 6.22
C PRO A 79 -3.42 12.52 5.81
N ILE A 80 -4.49 12.68 5.04
CA ILE A 80 -5.06 13.97 4.66
C ILE A 80 -6.27 14.23 5.57
N ALA A 81 -6.22 15.32 6.33
CA ALA A 81 -7.35 15.76 7.13
C ALA A 81 -8.43 16.37 6.23
N ILE A 82 -9.68 15.93 6.41
CA ILE A 82 -10.87 16.48 5.77
C ILE A 82 -11.58 17.34 6.80
N ASN A 83 -11.40 18.66 6.71
CA ASN A 83 -11.84 19.60 7.74
C ASN A 83 -13.33 19.44 8.06
N GLY A 84 -13.61 19.15 9.34
CA GLY A 84 -14.98 19.08 9.83
C GLY A 84 -15.66 17.71 9.68
N ALA A 85 -14.98 16.70 9.13
CA ALA A 85 -15.49 15.33 9.18
C ALA A 85 -15.47 14.81 10.63
N GLU A 86 -16.53 14.12 11.05
CA GLU A 86 -16.67 13.56 12.40
C GLU A 86 -16.88 12.04 12.37
N PRO A 87 -16.49 11.31 13.44
CA PRO A 87 -16.80 9.88 13.54
C PRO A 87 -18.30 9.60 13.32
N GLY A 88 -18.60 8.68 12.40
CA GLY A 88 -19.97 8.36 11.96
C GLY A 88 -20.38 9.01 10.64
N ASP A 89 -19.62 9.98 10.13
CA ASP A 89 -19.80 10.50 8.77
C ASP A 89 -19.38 9.48 7.70
N VAL A 90 -19.71 9.82 6.45
CA VAL A 90 -19.23 9.13 5.26
C VAL A 90 -18.42 10.10 4.41
N LEU A 91 -17.14 9.80 4.21
CA LEU A 91 -16.30 10.51 3.26
C LEU A 91 -16.58 10.01 1.85
N VAL A 92 -17.05 10.91 0.97
CA VAL A 92 -17.29 10.61 -0.43
C VAL A 92 -16.05 10.98 -1.24
N VAL A 93 -15.46 10.00 -1.93
CA VAL A 93 -14.26 10.17 -2.76
C VAL A 93 -14.61 9.85 -4.20
N ASP A 94 -14.44 10.83 -5.08
CA ASP A 94 -14.52 10.65 -6.54
C ASP A 94 -13.11 10.49 -7.12
N ILE A 95 -12.83 9.33 -7.73
CA ILE A 95 -11.56 9.09 -8.43
C ILE A 95 -11.66 9.72 -9.82
N LEU A 96 -11.24 10.97 -9.96
CA LEU A 96 -11.41 11.73 -11.20
C LEU A 96 -10.47 11.25 -12.32
N ASP A 97 -9.19 11.06 -11.99
CA ASP A 97 -8.16 10.59 -12.91
C ASP A 97 -6.96 10.03 -12.15
N MET A 98 -6.13 9.24 -12.83
CA MET A 98 -4.85 8.74 -12.31
C MET A 98 -3.93 8.30 -13.45
N GLY A 99 -2.64 8.27 -13.17
CA GLY A 99 -1.63 7.81 -14.11
C GLY A 99 -0.24 7.83 -13.49
N PRO A 100 0.74 7.22 -14.18
CA PRO A 100 2.13 7.24 -13.74
C PRO A 100 2.70 8.66 -13.79
N PHE A 101 3.82 8.88 -13.09
CA PHE A 101 4.60 10.09 -13.30
C PHE A 101 5.18 10.12 -14.72
N GLN A 102 5.22 11.31 -15.30
CA GLN A 102 5.89 11.52 -16.58
C GLN A 102 7.38 11.19 -16.43
N GLY A 103 7.93 10.41 -17.36
CA GLY A 103 9.30 9.87 -17.30
C GLY A 103 9.46 8.58 -16.48
N HIS A 104 8.39 8.12 -15.81
CA HIS A 104 8.35 6.90 -15.01
C HIS A 104 7.23 5.97 -15.51
N GLU A 105 7.03 5.90 -16.82
CA GLU A 105 5.98 5.12 -17.45
C GLU A 105 6.33 3.62 -17.54
N TRP A 106 6.62 3.00 -16.39
CA TRP A 106 6.79 1.56 -16.24
C TRP A 106 6.22 1.08 -14.91
N GLY A 107 5.92 -0.21 -14.83
CA GLY A 107 5.53 -0.90 -13.61
C GLY A 107 6.03 -2.34 -13.63
N TYR A 108 5.65 -3.13 -12.64
CA TYR A 108 6.05 -4.52 -12.56
C TYR A 108 4.90 -5.37 -12.02
N THR A 109 5.04 -6.68 -12.17
CA THR A 109 4.27 -7.69 -11.44
C THR A 109 5.26 -8.73 -10.96
N GLY A 110 5.14 -9.17 -9.72
CA GLY A 110 6.00 -10.18 -9.13
C GLY A 110 5.25 -11.46 -8.76
N ILE A 111 6.00 -12.50 -8.46
CA ILE A 111 5.55 -13.58 -7.56
C ILE A 111 6.59 -13.59 -6.45
N PHE A 112 6.17 -13.49 -5.20
CA PHE A 112 7.12 -13.59 -4.09
C PHE A 112 7.59 -15.03 -3.90
N ALA A 113 8.84 -15.19 -3.48
CA ALA A 113 9.31 -16.49 -3.02
C ALA A 113 8.47 -16.97 -1.82
N LYS A 114 8.21 -18.28 -1.72
CA LYS A 114 7.44 -18.88 -0.62
C LYS A 114 8.00 -18.49 0.76
N GLY A 115 9.33 -18.43 0.88
CA GLY A 115 10.01 -18.03 2.12
C GLY A 115 9.96 -16.52 2.43
N ASN A 116 9.50 -15.67 1.51
CA ASN A 116 9.44 -14.21 1.67
C ASN A 116 8.16 -13.62 1.07
N GLY A 117 7.00 -13.98 1.64
CA GLY A 117 5.68 -13.46 1.27
C GLY A 117 4.75 -14.55 0.72
N GLY A 118 5.24 -15.33 -0.25
CA GLY A 118 4.43 -16.32 -0.97
C GLY A 118 3.34 -15.70 -1.84
N GLY A 119 2.22 -16.41 -2.02
CA GLY A 119 1.12 -15.97 -2.88
C GLY A 119 0.11 -17.09 -3.10
N PHE A 120 -0.92 -16.83 -3.93
CA PHE A 120 -2.04 -17.75 -4.09
C PHE A 120 -1.62 -19.13 -4.66
N LEU A 121 -0.65 -19.15 -5.57
CA LEU A 121 -0.13 -20.36 -6.23
C LEU A 121 1.29 -20.73 -5.76
N THR A 122 1.68 -20.33 -4.55
CA THR A 122 3.06 -20.49 -4.05
C THR A 122 3.55 -21.93 -3.97
N ASP A 123 2.65 -22.92 -3.91
CA ASP A 123 3.02 -24.35 -3.95
C ASP A 123 3.41 -24.83 -5.35
N TYR A 124 3.02 -24.09 -6.40
CA TYR A 124 3.37 -24.37 -7.80
C TYR A 124 4.53 -23.49 -8.31
N TYR A 125 4.62 -22.26 -7.78
CA TYR A 125 5.67 -21.29 -8.10
C TYR A 125 6.30 -20.77 -6.79
N PRO A 126 7.15 -21.57 -6.13
CA PRO A 126 7.74 -21.21 -4.84
C PRO A 126 8.90 -20.22 -4.95
N GLU A 127 9.49 -20.02 -6.12
CA GLU A 127 10.54 -19.06 -6.37
C GLU A 127 10.00 -17.66 -6.70
N ALA A 128 10.86 -16.65 -6.50
CA ALA A 128 10.52 -15.29 -6.91
C ALA A 128 10.56 -15.13 -8.44
N HIS A 129 9.57 -14.43 -8.99
CA HIS A 129 9.48 -14.09 -10.41
C HIS A 129 9.15 -12.61 -10.61
N LYS A 130 9.48 -12.05 -11.78
CA LYS A 130 9.17 -10.67 -12.12
C LYS A 130 8.84 -10.49 -13.61
N ALA A 131 7.79 -9.74 -13.89
CA ALA A 131 7.46 -9.18 -15.20
C ALA A 131 7.56 -7.66 -15.13
N ILE A 132 8.16 -7.01 -16.12
CA ILE A 132 8.16 -5.54 -16.24
C ILE A 132 7.17 -5.13 -17.32
N TRP A 133 6.41 -4.08 -17.03
CA TRP A 133 5.41 -3.50 -17.91
C TRP A 133 5.83 -2.09 -18.34
N ASP A 134 5.90 -1.87 -19.64
CA ASP A 134 6.06 -0.53 -20.22
C ASP A 134 4.67 0.08 -20.42
N LEU A 135 4.48 1.34 -20.00
CA LEU A 135 3.19 2.03 -20.01
C LEU A 135 3.17 3.08 -21.12
N GLU A 136 2.21 2.98 -22.04
CA GLU A 136 2.08 3.85 -23.22
C GLU A 136 0.68 4.46 -23.28
N GLY A 137 0.53 5.63 -22.65
CA GLY A 137 -0.77 6.29 -22.52
C GLY A 137 -1.72 5.42 -21.69
N ILE A 138 -2.76 4.87 -22.33
CA ILE A 138 -3.70 3.94 -21.68
C ILE A 138 -3.32 2.46 -21.85
N TRP A 139 -2.29 2.15 -22.63
CA TRP A 139 -1.90 0.78 -22.96
C TRP A 139 -0.70 0.34 -22.12
N CYS A 140 -0.53 -0.96 -21.92
CA CYS A 140 0.73 -1.53 -21.47
C CYS A 140 1.06 -2.82 -22.23
N SER A 141 2.35 -3.16 -22.20
CA SER A 141 2.89 -4.44 -22.69
C SER A 141 4.11 -4.83 -21.88
N SER A 142 4.47 -6.11 -21.88
CA SER A 142 5.65 -6.60 -21.19
C SER A 142 6.61 -7.27 -22.15
N ARG A 143 7.90 -6.92 -22.07
CA ARG A 143 8.97 -7.65 -22.78
C ARG A 143 9.11 -9.11 -22.32
N HIS A 144 8.59 -9.45 -21.13
CA HIS A 144 8.59 -10.80 -20.59
C HIS A 144 7.36 -11.61 -21.00
N LEU A 145 6.33 -10.97 -21.59
CA LEU A 145 5.09 -11.62 -22.05
C LEU A 145 4.79 -11.23 -23.51
N PRO A 146 5.51 -11.81 -24.50
CA PRO A 146 5.36 -11.45 -25.90
C PRO A 146 3.94 -11.63 -26.43
N GLY A 147 3.47 -10.69 -27.25
CA GLY A 147 2.15 -10.74 -27.88
C GLY A 147 1.00 -10.27 -26.99
N VAL A 148 1.27 -9.83 -25.76
CA VAL A 148 0.28 -9.27 -24.84
C VAL A 148 0.37 -7.74 -24.84
N ARG A 149 -0.76 -7.09 -25.16
CA ARG A 149 -0.95 -5.65 -25.02
C ARG A 149 -2.41 -5.37 -24.70
N PHE A 150 -2.68 -4.58 -23.67
CA PHE A 150 -4.04 -4.27 -23.23
C PHE A 150 -4.13 -2.87 -22.63
N ALA A 151 -5.36 -2.37 -22.52
CA ALA A 151 -5.63 -1.09 -21.89
C ALA A 151 -5.72 -1.27 -20.37
N GLY A 152 -5.07 -0.39 -19.61
CA GLY A 152 -5.04 -0.44 -18.15
C GLY A 152 -6.41 -0.15 -17.53
N ILE A 153 -6.72 -0.86 -16.44
CA ILE A 153 -7.82 -0.53 -15.53
C ILE A 153 -7.22 0.11 -14.28
N SER A 154 -6.71 1.33 -14.41
CA SER A 154 -5.94 1.95 -13.33
C SER A 154 -6.80 2.23 -12.10
N HIS A 155 -6.32 1.82 -10.94
CA HIS A 155 -6.99 1.95 -9.64
C HIS A 155 -5.94 2.03 -8.51
N PRO A 156 -6.31 2.55 -7.32
CA PRO A 156 -5.53 2.32 -6.11
C PRO A 156 -5.87 0.94 -5.54
N GLY A 157 -4.86 0.14 -5.23
CA GLY A 157 -5.00 -1.06 -4.41
C GLY A 157 -5.37 -0.69 -2.97
N LEU A 158 -4.78 0.40 -2.48
CA LEU A 158 -4.90 0.83 -1.08
C LEU A 158 -5.43 2.25 -0.90
N LEU A 159 -6.56 2.37 -0.21
CA LEU A 159 -7.15 3.65 0.18
C LEU A 159 -8.14 3.50 1.36
N GLY A 160 -8.17 4.47 2.27
CA GLY A 160 -9.10 4.45 3.40
C GLY A 160 -8.87 5.54 4.44
N CYS A 161 -9.79 5.65 5.40
CA CYS A 161 -9.71 6.56 6.53
C CYS A 161 -9.00 5.91 7.72
N ALA A 162 -8.35 6.67 8.61
CA ALA A 162 -7.73 6.09 9.79
C ALA A 162 -8.77 5.40 10.70
N PRO A 163 -8.41 4.28 11.36
CA PRO A 163 -9.30 3.62 12.32
C PRO A 163 -9.45 4.44 13.60
N SER A 164 -10.50 4.16 14.38
CA SER A 164 -10.54 4.58 15.78
C SER A 164 -9.58 3.73 16.62
N HIS A 165 -9.27 4.19 17.84
CA HIS A 165 -8.51 3.40 18.82
C HIS A 165 -9.16 2.04 19.13
N GLU A 166 -10.49 2.00 19.23
CA GLU A 166 -11.24 0.76 19.47
C GLU A 166 -11.13 -0.21 18.28
N LEU A 167 -11.28 0.30 17.06
CA LEU A 167 -11.21 -0.51 15.86
C LEU A 167 -9.78 -1.06 15.65
N LEU A 168 -8.76 -0.23 15.89
CA LEU A 168 -7.36 -0.66 15.84
C LEU A 168 -7.07 -1.77 16.88
N ALA A 169 -7.56 -1.61 18.11
CA ALA A 169 -7.39 -2.62 19.16
C ALA A 169 -8.04 -3.95 18.77
N GLU A 170 -9.23 -3.91 18.15
CA GLU A 170 -9.93 -5.10 17.66
C GLU A 170 -9.17 -5.79 16.51
N TRP A 171 -8.60 -5.03 15.57
CA TRP A 171 -7.76 -5.58 14.51
C TRP A 171 -6.56 -6.32 15.06
N ASN A 172 -5.81 -5.67 15.95
CA ASN A 172 -4.63 -6.26 16.56
C ASN A 172 -4.99 -7.53 17.34
N ARG A 173 -6.06 -7.48 18.16
CA ARG A 173 -6.51 -8.64 18.93
C ARG A 173 -6.84 -9.84 18.04
N ARG A 174 -7.72 -9.67 17.04
CA ARG A 174 -8.19 -10.80 16.21
C ARG A 174 -7.11 -11.36 15.28
N GLU A 175 -6.18 -10.52 14.82
CA GLU A 175 -5.07 -10.95 13.96
C GLU A 175 -3.99 -11.68 14.77
N LEU A 176 -3.71 -11.23 16.00
CA LEU A 176 -2.87 -11.97 16.94
C LEU A 176 -3.50 -13.32 17.31
N ASP A 177 -4.80 -13.35 17.60
CA ASP A 177 -5.54 -14.60 17.85
C ASP A 177 -5.45 -15.58 16.67
N LEU A 178 -5.33 -15.08 15.43
CA LEU A 178 -5.15 -15.92 14.24
C LEU A 178 -3.71 -16.45 14.14
N ILE A 179 -2.71 -15.61 14.41
CA ILE A 179 -1.30 -15.99 14.41
C ILE A 179 -1.05 -17.09 15.47
N GLU A 180 -1.61 -16.95 16.66
CA GLU A 180 -1.47 -17.92 17.75
C GLU A 180 -2.00 -19.32 17.42
N ARG A 181 -2.86 -19.48 16.41
CA ARG A 181 -3.34 -20.79 15.96
C ARG A 181 -2.27 -21.59 15.24
N ASN A 182 -1.28 -20.92 14.64
CA ASN A 182 -0.16 -21.57 13.97
C ASN A 182 1.09 -20.65 13.97
N PRO A 183 1.72 -20.45 15.14
CA PRO A 183 2.77 -19.45 15.32
C PRO A 183 4.08 -19.80 14.61
N ASP A 184 4.25 -21.05 14.18
CA ASP A 184 5.46 -21.51 13.48
C ASP A 184 5.45 -21.13 11.98
N ARG A 185 4.31 -20.66 11.45
CA ARG A 185 4.23 -20.10 10.09
C ARG A 185 4.81 -18.69 10.06
N VAL A 186 6.00 -18.55 9.49
CA VAL A 186 6.77 -17.29 9.43
C VAL A 186 7.48 -17.12 8.09
N THR A 187 7.74 -15.88 7.69
CA THR A 187 8.63 -15.54 6.57
C THR A 187 10.06 -15.27 7.06
N GLY A 188 11.07 -15.64 6.27
CA GLY A 188 12.47 -15.28 6.52
C GLY A 188 13.25 -16.19 7.47
N GLY A 189 12.82 -17.43 7.71
CA GLY A 189 13.58 -18.44 8.47
C GLY A 189 14.70 -19.10 7.64
N PRO A 190 15.59 -19.93 8.24
CA PRO A 190 16.65 -20.62 7.50
C PRO A 190 16.09 -21.49 6.35
N ALA A 191 16.71 -21.39 5.17
CA ALA A 191 16.28 -21.92 3.86
C ALA A 191 16.09 -23.46 3.74
N SER A 192 16.09 -24.21 4.85
CA SER A 192 16.15 -25.67 4.88
C SER A 192 14.89 -26.36 5.44
N GLY A 193 13.73 -25.69 5.45
CA GLY A 193 12.46 -26.27 5.92
C GLY A 193 11.26 -25.82 5.08
N GLU A 194 10.19 -26.63 5.08
CA GLU A 194 8.86 -26.26 4.56
C GLU A 194 8.35 -25.04 5.33
N GLN A 195 8.61 -23.83 4.82
CA GLN A 195 8.14 -22.59 5.42
C GLN A 195 6.86 -22.17 4.73
N ASP A 196 5.75 -22.24 5.43
CA ASP A 196 4.51 -21.63 4.98
C ASP A 196 4.45 -20.17 5.46
N PRO A 197 4.08 -19.21 4.60
CA PRO A 197 3.93 -17.80 4.98
C PRO A 197 3.01 -17.60 6.20
N PRO A 198 3.19 -16.54 7.00
CA PRO A 198 2.37 -16.28 8.18
C PRO A 198 0.89 -16.08 7.81
N LEU A 199 0.00 -16.36 8.75
CA LEU A 199 -1.45 -16.21 8.56
C LEU A 199 -1.92 -14.74 8.60
N ALA A 200 -1.22 -13.90 9.38
CA ALA A 200 -1.38 -12.46 9.46
C ALA A 200 -0.06 -11.85 9.94
N LEU A 201 0.05 -10.52 9.88
CA LEU A 201 1.25 -9.79 10.29
C LEU A 201 0.92 -8.91 11.50
N PRO A 202 1.56 -9.12 12.66
CA PRO A 202 1.30 -8.31 13.84
C PRO A 202 1.85 -6.89 13.64
N PRO A 203 1.45 -5.92 14.50
CA PRO A 203 2.18 -4.67 14.64
C PRO A 203 3.69 -4.91 14.74
N LEU A 204 4.46 -4.08 14.03
CA LEU A 204 5.90 -4.22 13.94
C LEU A 204 6.56 -2.85 13.95
N GLU A 205 7.34 -2.59 15.00
CA GLU A 205 8.10 -1.35 15.18
C GLU A 205 9.19 -1.17 14.13
N LYS A 206 9.84 -2.28 13.75
CA LYS A 206 10.88 -2.30 12.73
C LYS A 206 10.31 -1.72 11.43
N ASP A 207 11.06 -0.77 10.86
CA ASP A 207 10.72 -0.09 9.62
C ASP A 207 9.38 0.67 9.63
N ALA A 208 8.82 0.99 10.81
CA ALA A 208 7.62 1.81 10.90
C ALA A 208 7.90 3.27 10.45
N LEU A 209 7.07 3.76 9.53
CA LEU A 209 7.01 5.16 9.10
C LEU A 209 5.65 5.72 9.52
N LEU A 210 5.67 6.79 10.32
CA LEU A 210 4.50 7.31 11.04
C LEU A 210 4.37 8.83 10.84
N GLY A 211 4.61 9.30 9.62
CA GLY A 211 4.63 10.71 9.28
C GLY A 211 5.65 11.49 10.11
N THR A 212 5.17 12.55 10.77
CA THR A 212 6.02 13.49 11.52
C THR A 212 6.16 13.13 13.01
N LEU A 213 5.58 12.03 13.50
CA LEU A 213 5.72 11.60 14.90
C LEU A 213 7.18 11.33 15.27
N ARG A 214 7.58 11.72 16.48
CA ARG A 214 8.92 11.50 17.03
C ARG A 214 8.84 11.15 18.53
N GLY A 215 9.94 10.63 19.08
CA GLY A 215 10.07 10.36 20.52
C GLY A 215 9.07 9.34 21.04
N ALA A 216 8.58 9.54 22.27
CA ALA A 216 7.71 8.59 22.96
C ALA A 216 6.39 8.30 22.20
N ASP A 217 5.84 9.30 21.51
CA ASP A 217 4.63 9.09 20.70
C ASP A 217 4.92 8.19 19.50
N PHE A 218 6.05 8.40 18.82
CA PHE A 218 6.48 7.49 17.74
C PHE A 218 6.66 6.06 18.25
N GLU A 219 7.37 5.87 19.36
CA GLU A 219 7.63 4.55 19.94
C GLU A 219 6.34 3.81 20.30
N ARG A 220 5.36 4.51 20.87
CA ARG A 220 4.05 3.94 21.20
C ARG A 220 3.27 3.58 19.94
N VAL A 221 3.13 4.52 19.01
CA VAL A 221 2.38 4.32 17.77
C VAL A 221 3.02 3.23 16.91
N ALA A 222 4.35 3.09 16.92
CA ALA A 222 5.06 2.03 16.20
C ALA A 222 4.78 0.63 16.77
N ARG A 223 4.60 0.53 18.10
CA ARG A 223 4.23 -0.71 18.78
C ARG A 223 2.80 -1.17 18.50
N GLU A 224 1.90 -0.21 18.33
CA GLU A 224 0.45 -0.45 18.26
C GLU A 224 -0.06 -0.42 16.81
N GLY A 225 0.64 0.24 15.90
CA GLY A 225 0.22 0.50 14.53
C GLY A 225 0.05 -0.78 13.71
N ALA A 226 -1.15 -0.98 13.18
CA ALA A 226 -1.47 -2.15 12.38
C ALA A 226 -0.75 -2.11 11.03
N ARG A 227 -0.36 -3.28 10.52
CA ARG A 227 0.17 -3.43 9.16
C ARG A 227 -0.90 -3.06 8.14
N THR A 228 -0.47 -2.43 7.04
CA THR A 228 -1.36 -1.99 5.95
C THR A 228 -1.73 -3.11 4.98
N VAL A 229 -1.27 -4.34 5.21
CA VAL A 229 -1.39 -5.48 4.27
C VAL A 229 -2.83 -5.96 4.01
N PRO A 230 -3.67 -6.23 5.02
CA PRO A 230 -5.01 -6.74 4.74
C PRO A 230 -6.04 -5.61 4.55
N PRO A 231 -7.10 -5.84 3.74
CA PRO A 231 -8.29 -5.01 3.77
C PRO A 231 -9.00 -5.16 5.12
N ARG A 232 -9.63 -4.08 5.57
CA ARG A 232 -10.42 -4.08 6.81
C ARG A 232 -11.69 -3.25 6.63
N GLU A 233 -12.44 -3.05 7.71
CA GLU A 233 -13.73 -2.35 7.72
C GLU A 233 -13.66 -0.92 7.13
N HIS A 234 -12.50 -0.29 7.20
CA HIS A 234 -12.26 1.07 6.72
C HIS A 234 -11.90 1.19 5.23
N GLY A 235 -11.89 0.07 4.49
CA GLY A 235 -11.20 -0.05 3.21
C GLY A 235 -9.77 -0.54 3.44
N GLY A 236 -8.78 0.31 3.19
CA GLY A 236 -7.38 -0.07 3.24
C GLY A 236 -6.99 -0.81 1.97
N ASN A 237 -6.27 -1.92 2.10
CA ASN A 237 -5.70 -2.65 0.97
C ASN A 237 -6.73 -3.61 0.37
N VAL A 238 -7.61 -3.09 -0.48
CA VAL A 238 -8.78 -3.82 -0.98
C VAL A 238 -8.52 -4.51 -2.31
N ASP A 239 -7.60 -3.99 -3.12
CA ASP A 239 -7.17 -4.60 -4.40
C ASP A 239 -8.35 -4.93 -5.33
N ILE A 240 -9.35 -4.05 -5.32
CA ILE A 240 -10.54 -4.16 -6.16
C ILE A 240 -10.29 -3.35 -7.43
N LYS A 241 -9.88 -4.03 -8.52
CA LYS A 241 -9.62 -3.40 -9.83
C LYS A 241 -10.75 -2.52 -10.36
N ASN A 242 -11.98 -2.79 -9.94
CA ASN A 242 -13.15 -2.05 -10.36
C ASN A 242 -13.30 -0.70 -9.64
N LEU A 243 -12.57 -0.43 -8.55
CA LEU A 243 -12.43 0.89 -7.89
C LEU A 243 -11.49 1.81 -8.69
N SER A 244 -11.73 1.88 -9.99
CA SER A 244 -10.86 2.56 -10.96
C SER A 244 -11.25 4.02 -11.18
N ARG A 245 -10.49 4.71 -12.05
CA ARG A 245 -10.87 6.04 -12.55
C ARG A 245 -12.34 6.11 -12.97
N GLY A 246 -13.02 7.16 -12.51
CA GLY A 246 -14.42 7.45 -12.76
C GLY A 246 -15.38 6.88 -11.71
N THR A 247 -14.86 6.20 -10.68
CA THR A 247 -15.68 5.66 -9.59
C THR A 247 -15.90 6.66 -8.46
N ARG A 248 -17.00 6.45 -7.72
CA ARG A 248 -17.30 7.11 -6.45
C ARG A 248 -17.28 6.08 -5.34
N ILE A 249 -16.56 6.37 -4.27
CA ILE A 249 -16.39 5.51 -3.12
C ILE A 249 -16.87 6.23 -1.86
N TYR A 250 -17.39 5.47 -0.91
CA TYR A 250 -17.99 5.96 0.33
C TYR A 250 -17.24 5.31 1.50
N PHE A 251 -16.38 6.06 2.18
CA PHE A 251 -15.59 5.56 3.32
C PHE A 251 -16.25 5.93 4.65
N PRO A 252 -16.37 4.98 5.59
CA PRO A 252 -16.77 5.31 6.96
C PRO A 252 -15.68 6.13 7.67
N VAL A 253 -16.10 7.16 8.40
CA VAL A 253 -15.21 8.02 9.20
C VAL A 253 -15.19 7.53 10.65
N TYR A 254 -13.99 7.22 11.18
CA TYR A 254 -13.82 6.70 12.54
C TYR A 254 -13.15 7.69 13.52
N VAL A 255 -12.48 8.71 13.00
CA VAL A 255 -11.77 9.74 13.77
C VAL A 255 -12.10 11.11 13.22
N LYS A 256 -11.86 12.14 14.03
CA LYS A 256 -11.99 13.54 13.61
C LYS A 256 -11.16 13.78 12.35
N ASP A 257 -11.75 14.51 11.41
CA ASP A 257 -11.19 14.90 10.12
C ASP A 257 -10.83 13.71 9.21
N ALA A 258 -11.35 12.51 9.49
CA ALA A 258 -11.24 11.26 8.73
C ALA A 258 -9.84 10.66 8.55
N LEU A 259 -8.81 11.49 8.37
CA LEU A 259 -7.41 11.10 8.15
C LEU A 259 -7.31 10.09 7.01
N PHE A 260 -7.63 10.55 5.79
CA PHE A 260 -7.66 9.72 4.59
C PHE A 260 -6.26 9.51 4.00
N SER A 261 -5.93 8.27 3.63
CA SER A 261 -4.68 7.94 2.94
C SER A 261 -4.91 7.08 1.71
N ILE A 262 -3.97 7.15 0.77
CA ILE A 262 -4.00 6.39 -0.49
C ILE A 262 -2.57 6.01 -0.88
N GLY A 263 -2.41 4.89 -1.57
CA GLY A 263 -1.14 4.42 -2.07
C GLY A 263 -1.36 3.20 -2.96
N ASP A 264 -0.28 2.47 -3.23
CA ASP A 264 -0.32 1.20 -3.96
C ASP A 264 -1.09 1.30 -5.28
N LEU A 265 -0.64 2.20 -6.16
CA LEU A 265 -1.35 2.46 -7.41
C LEU A 265 -1.03 1.36 -8.43
N HIS A 266 -2.08 0.76 -8.99
CA HIS A 266 -1.95 -0.25 -10.03
C HIS A 266 -2.33 0.32 -11.39
N PHE A 267 -1.50 0.07 -12.40
CA PHE A 267 -1.89 0.37 -13.77
C PHE A 267 -3.03 -0.56 -14.23
N SER A 268 -3.01 -1.82 -13.77
CA SER A 268 -4.02 -2.83 -14.03
C SER A 268 -3.82 -4.02 -13.09
N GLN A 269 -4.88 -4.77 -12.81
CA GLN A 269 -4.84 -5.99 -11.99
C GLN A 269 -5.88 -7.01 -12.48
N GLY A 270 -5.64 -8.30 -12.27
CA GLY A 270 -6.65 -9.35 -12.35
C GLY A 270 -7.50 -9.46 -11.08
N ASP A 271 -8.65 -10.14 -11.14
CA ASP A 271 -9.43 -10.41 -9.92
C ASP A 271 -8.68 -11.35 -8.97
N GLY A 272 -8.67 -10.97 -7.70
CA GLY A 272 -8.06 -11.73 -6.61
C GLY A 272 -6.54 -11.60 -6.50
N GLU A 273 -5.90 -10.78 -7.35
CA GLU A 273 -4.47 -10.45 -7.28
C GLU A 273 -3.59 -11.69 -6.95
N ILE A 274 -3.79 -12.78 -7.70
CA ILE A 274 -3.28 -14.10 -7.32
C ILE A 274 -1.74 -14.17 -7.22
N THR A 275 -1.06 -13.20 -7.82
CA THR A 275 0.39 -12.99 -7.77
C THR A 275 0.89 -12.40 -6.47
N PHE A 276 0.02 -11.74 -5.69
CA PHE A 276 0.28 -10.98 -4.46
C PHE A 276 1.21 -9.75 -4.60
N CYS A 277 2.11 -9.77 -5.57
CA CYS A 277 2.95 -8.64 -5.93
C CYS A 277 2.40 -8.00 -7.22
N GLY A 278 1.34 -7.20 -7.08
CA GLY A 278 0.54 -6.60 -8.16
C GLY A 278 1.20 -5.47 -8.94
#